data_AF-A0A413NPM0-F1
#
_entry.id   AF-A0A413NPM0-F1
#
_cell.length_a   1.000
_cell.length_b   1.000
_cell.length_c   1.000
_cell.angle_alpha   90.00
_cell.angle_beta   90.00
_cell.angle_gamma   90.00
#
_symmetry.space_group_name_H-M   'P 1'
#
loop_
_entity.id
_entity.type
_entity.pdbx_description
1 polymer ?
#
loop_
_entity_poly.entity_id
_entity_poly.type
_entity_poly.pdbx_seq_one_letter_code
_entity_poly.pdbx_strand_id
1 'polypeptide(L)'
;MKPILNTEDIKKLKIDERLIECSCGKVNYYRFLCFHPRNTKYVILLNHCEEPERFYVQHLIDRFYIDYTTRDIITYRRDYAIKKLKEFEQALSELGDKDEL
;
A
#
# COMPACT_ATOMS: atom_id res chain seq x y z
N MET A 1 -5.27 -11.01 0.24
CA MET A 1 -5.37 -9.54 0.02
C MET A 1 -5.86 -9.29 -1.39
N LYS A 2 -6.89 -8.47 -1.54
CA LYS A 2 -7.49 -8.14 -2.83
C LYS A 2 -7.16 -6.69 -3.20
N PRO A 3 -6.48 -6.43 -4.33
CA PRO A 3 -6.19 -5.06 -4.76
C PRO A 3 -7.48 -4.34 -5.16
N ILE A 4 -7.50 -3.03 -4.98
CA ILE A 4 -8.49 -2.15 -5.60
C ILE A 4 -8.01 -1.88 -7.01
N LEU A 5 -8.78 -2.22 -8.05
CA LEU A 5 -8.28 -2.16 -9.43
C LEU A 5 -8.78 -0.94 -10.20
N ASN A 6 -9.91 -0.36 -9.77
CA ASN A 6 -10.56 0.72 -10.49
C ASN A 6 -11.52 1.51 -9.57
N THR A 7 -12.05 2.60 -10.11
CA THR A 7 -13.00 3.46 -9.38
C THR A 7 -14.30 2.75 -9.01
N GLU A 8 -14.75 1.74 -9.77
CA GLU A 8 -15.97 0.99 -9.43
C GLU A 8 -15.78 0.10 -8.19
N ASP A 9 -14.58 -0.43 -7.97
CA ASP A 9 -14.26 -1.13 -6.73
C ASP A 9 -14.33 -0.17 -5.53
N ILE A 10 -13.85 1.06 -5.69
CA ILE A 10 -13.91 2.10 -4.63
C ILE A 10 -15.36 2.50 -4.34
N LYS A 11 -16.21 2.62 -5.36
CA LYS A 11 -17.64 2.92 -5.18
C LYS A 11 -18.41 1.84 -4.42
N LYS A 12 -17.90 0.59 -4.42
CA LYS A 12 -18.49 -0.53 -3.67
C LYS A 12 -18.02 -0.60 -2.21
N LEU A 13 -17.02 0.20 -1.83
CA LEU A 13 -16.56 0.26 -0.44
C LEU A 13 -17.68 0.79 0.45
N LYS A 14 -17.88 0.10 1.57
CA LYS A 14 -18.79 0.55 2.62
C LYS A 14 -18.05 1.52 3.53
N ILE A 15 -18.81 2.39 4.18
CA ILE A 15 -18.28 3.17 5.30
C ILE A 15 -17.69 2.18 6.32
N ASP A 16 -16.52 2.51 6.84
CA ASP A 16 -15.72 1.69 7.76
C ASP A 16 -15.10 0.42 7.18
N GLU A 17 -15.21 0.20 5.87
CA GLU A 17 -14.51 -0.89 5.20
C GLU A 17 -13.01 -0.79 5.46
N ARG A 18 -12.39 -1.88 5.91
CA ARG A 18 -10.98 -1.90 6.31
C ARG A 18 -10.09 -2.04 5.09
N LEU A 19 -9.10 -1.16 4.99
CA LEU A 19 -8.12 -1.18 3.93
C LEU A 19 -6.71 -1.16 4.51
N ILE A 20 -5.76 -1.66 3.73
CA ILE A 20 -4.34 -1.47 3.98
C ILE A 20 -3.67 -0.82 2.79
N GLU A 21 -2.77 0.12 3.08
CA GLU A 21 -1.81 0.63 2.11
C GLU A 21 -0.52 -0.17 2.25
N CYS A 22 -0.05 -0.73 1.14
CA CYS A 22 1.24 -1.41 1.06
C CYS A 22 2.23 -0.47 0.34
N SER A 23 3.25 0.01 1.06
CA SER A 23 4.23 0.94 0.51
C SER A 23 5.61 0.70 1.11
N CYS A 24 6.61 0.44 0.25
CA CYS A 24 8.01 0.26 0.64
C CYS A 24 8.21 -0.76 1.79
N GLY A 25 7.47 -1.87 1.78
CA GLY A 25 7.53 -2.91 2.81
C GLY A 25 6.80 -2.56 4.11
N LYS A 26 6.25 -1.35 4.22
CA LYS A 26 5.37 -0.94 5.31
C LYS A 26 3.93 -1.24 4.95
N VAL A 27 3.12 -1.45 6.00
CA VAL A 27 1.68 -1.66 5.89
C VAL A 27 1.02 -0.68 6.84
N ASN A 28 0.25 0.25 6.28
CA ASN A 28 -0.54 1.23 7.03
C ASN A 28 -2.01 0.83 6.97
N TYR A 29 -2.75 1.05 8.06
CA TYR A 29 -4.15 0.65 8.20
C TYR A 29 -5.05 1.87 8.09
N TYR A 30 -6.13 1.70 7.33
CA TYR A 30 -7.13 2.74 7.14
C TYR A 30 -8.55 2.16 7.14
N ARG A 31 -9.54 3.03 7.31
CA ARG A 31 -10.96 2.75 7.07
C ARG A 31 -11.52 3.69 6.02
N PHE A 32 -12.40 3.20 5.16
CA PHE A 32 -13.06 4.05 4.17
C PHE A 32 -14.08 4.96 4.85
N LEU A 33 -13.98 6.27 4.62
CA LEU A 33 -15.02 7.20 5.07
C LEU A 33 -15.97 7.52 3.92
N CYS A 34 -15.49 8.19 2.88
CA CYS A 34 -16.32 8.59 1.74
C CYS A 34 -15.47 9.10 0.56
N PHE A 35 -16.11 9.32 -0.59
CA PHE A 35 -15.57 10.23 -1.60
C PHE A 35 -15.62 11.67 -1.09
N HIS A 36 -14.60 12.46 -1.42
CA HIS A 36 -14.56 13.86 -1.01
C HIS A 36 -15.77 14.62 -1.59
N PRO A 37 -16.57 15.32 -0.76
CA PRO A 37 -17.92 15.80 -1.12
C PRO A 37 -17.93 16.84 -2.24
N ARG A 38 -16.82 17.55 -2.45
CA ARG A 38 -16.67 18.58 -3.50
C ARG A 38 -15.77 18.15 -4.66
N ASN A 39 -15.10 16.99 -4.57
CA ASN A 39 -14.14 16.58 -5.59
C ASN A 39 -13.97 15.06 -5.61
N THR A 40 -14.65 14.41 -6.55
CA THR A 40 -14.68 12.95 -6.69
C THR A 40 -13.35 12.32 -7.11
N LYS A 41 -12.34 13.13 -7.46
CA LYS A 41 -10.96 12.64 -7.68
C LYS A 41 -10.27 12.22 -6.38
N TYR A 42 -10.84 12.59 -5.23
CA TYR A 42 -10.30 12.27 -3.92
C TYR A 42 -11.27 11.43 -3.10
N VAL A 43 -10.69 10.62 -2.23
CA VAL A 43 -11.38 9.91 -1.15
C VAL A 43 -10.84 10.39 0.19
N ILE A 44 -11.66 10.25 1.21
CA ILE A 44 -11.28 10.45 2.60
C ILE A 44 -11.24 9.07 3.25
N LEU A 45 -10.11 8.75 3.87
CA LEU A 45 -9.91 7.56 4.68
C LEU A 45 -9.66 8.00 6.12
N LEU A 46 -10.03 7.19 7.10
CA LEU A 46 -9.63 7.38 8.49
C LEU A 46 -8.36 6.58 8.74
N ASN A 47 -7.33 7.20 9.30
CA ASN A 47 -6.11 6.52 9.70
C ASN A 47 -6.31 5.73 11.00
N HIS A 48 -5.22 5.14 11.52
CA HIS A 48 -5.24 4.38 12.77
C HIS A 48 -5.62 5.19 14.02
N CYS A 49 -5.47 6.52 13.98
CA CYS A 49 -5.89 7.46 15.02
C CYS A 49 -7.31 8.02 14.80
N GLU A 50 -8.05 7.49 13.82
CA GLU A 50 -9.35 7.99 13.39
C GLU A 50 -9.33 9.41 12.80
N GLU A 51 -8.16 9.89 12.37
CA GLU A 51 -8.05 11.18 11.72
C GLU A 51 -8.33 11.05 10.21
N PRO A 52 -9.10 11.99 9.62
CA PRO A 52 -9.41 11.96 8.21
C PRO A 52 -8.21 12.39 7.37
N GLU A 53 -7.77 11.49 6.50
CA GLU A 53 -6.72 11.72 5.52
C GLU A 53 -7.27 11.68 4.10
N ARG A 54 -6.80 12.59 3.26
CA ARG A 54 -7.26 12.74 1.87
C ARG A 54 -6.28 12.06 0.92
N PHE A 55 -6.79 11.15 0.09
CA PHE A 55 -6.03 10.47 -0.94
C PHE A 55 -6.63 10.71 -2.32
N TYR A 56 -5.79 10.73 -3.36
CA TYR A 56 -6.27 10.61 -4.73
C TYR A 56 -6.86 9.21 -4.95
N VAL A 57 -7.93 9.13 -5.73
CA VAL A 57 -8.53 7.84 -6.16
C VAL A 57 -7.48 6.92 -6.79
N GLN A 58 -6.56 7.47 -7.58
CA GLN A 58 -5.49 6.68 -8.20
C GLN A 58 -4.56 6.04 -7.16
N HIS A 59 -4.29 6.71 -6.05
CA HIS A 59 -3.44 6.13 -4.99
C HIS A 59 -4.07 4.88 -4.36
N LEU A 60 -5.40 4.83 -4.27
CA LEU A 60 -6.10 3.63 -3.80
C LEU A 60 -5.94 2.48 -4.79
N ILE A 61 -6.05 2.77 -6.09
CA ILE A 61 -5.87 1.77 -7.14
C ILE A 61 -4.45 1.21 -7.13
N ASP A 62 -3.46 2.08 -6.98
CA ASP A 62 -2.05 1.68 -7.11
C ASP A 62 -1.52 0.92 -5.89
N ARG A 63 -2.04 1.20 -4.68
CA ARG A 63 -1.35 0.83 -3.42
C ARG A 63 -2.24 0.23 -2.33
N PHE A 64 -3.57 0.24 -2.48
CA PHE A 64 -4.48 -0.21 -1.43
C PHE A 64 -5.10 -1.57 -1.71
N TYR A 65 -5.32 -2.31 -0.62
CA TYR A 65 -5.89 -3.64 -0.62
C TYR A 65 -7.00 -3.74 0.42
N ILE A 66 -8.01 -4.54 0.10
CA ILE A 66 -9.08 -4.99 1.01
C ILE A 66 -8.98 -6.50 1.19
N ASP A 67 -9.86 -7.08 2.02
CA ASP A 67 -10.00 -8.55 2.18
C ASP A 67 -8.65 -9.26 2.35
N TYR A 68 -7.94 -8.84 3.39
CA TYR A 68 -6.60 -9.30 3.71
C TYR A 68 -6.60 -10.08 5.02
N THR A 69 -5.68 -11.03 5.11
CA THR A 69 -5.41 -11.81 6.32
C THR A 69 -4.09 -11.38 6.94
N THR A 70 -3.86 -11.74 8.20
CA THR A 70 -2.55 -11.59 8.84
C THR A 70 -1.45 -12.30 8.05
N ARG A 71 -1.75 -13.46 7.44
CA ARG A 71 -0.81 -14.19 6.59
C ARG A 71 -0.41 -13.35 5.37
N ASP A 72 -1.35 -12.69 4.71
CA ASP A 72 -1.04 -11.82 3.55
C ASP A 72 -0.08 -10.69 3.93
N ILE A 73 -0.32 -10.04 5.07
CA ILE A 73 0.53 -8.95 5.58
C ILE A 73 1.95 -9.44 5.85
N ILE A 74 2.09 -10.59 6.52
CA ILE A 74 3.38 -11.19 6.83
C ILE A 74 4.11 -11.57 5.54
N THR A 75 3.42 -12.19 4.59
CA THR A 75 3.97 -12.56 3.28
C THR A 75 4.46 -11.33 2.52
N TYR A 76 3.65 -10.26 2.44
CA TYR A 76 4.06 -9.02 1.77
C TYR A 76 5.35 -8.44 2.36
N ARG A 77 5.44 -8.33 3.69
CA ARG A 77 6.63 -7.80 4.37
C ARG A 77 7.85 -8.67 4.13
N ARG A 78 7.69 -10.00 4.23
CA ARG A 78 8.76 -10.98 3.98
C ARG A 78 9.29 -10.86 2.54
N ASP A 79 8.40 -10.88 1.57
CA ASP A 79 8.77 -10.90 0.16
C ASP A 79 9.45 -9.58 -0.25
N TYR A 80 8.99 -8.45 0.30
CA TYR A 80 9.68 -7.17 0.14
C TYR A 80 11.08 -7.17 0.76
N ALA A 81 11.23 -7.69 1.98
CA ALA A 81 12.54 -7.77 2.64
C ALA A 81 13.52 -8.65 1.87
N ILE A 82 13.07 -9.81 1.36
CA ILE A 82 13.88 -10.70 0.52
C ILE A 82 14.30 -9.98 -0.77
N LYS A 83 13.38 -9.26 -1.41
CA LYS A 83 13.71 -8.47 -2.62
C LYS A 83 14.79 -7.42 -2.30
N LYS A 84 14.65 -6.70 -1.19
CA LYS A 84 15.64 -5.69 -0.77
C LYS A 84 17.00 -6.28 -0.42
N LEU A 85 17.04 -7.44 0.23
CA LEU A 85 18.30 -8.14 0.49
C LEU A 85 19.03 -8.47 -0.81
N LYS A 86 18.32 -9.02 -1.82
CA LYS A 86 18.91 -9.31 -3.14
C LYS A 86 19.42 -8.07 -3.85
N GLU A 87 18.67 -6.96 -3.80
CA GLU A 87 19.12 -5.68 -4.38
C GLU A 87 20.41 -5.17 -3.71
N PHE A 88 20.54 -5.32 -2.39
CA PHE A 88 21.75 -4.94 -1.66
C PHE A 88 22.92 -5.88 -1.93
N GLU A 89 22.70 -7.19 -1.98
CA GLU A 89 23.73 -8.19 -2.33
C GLU A 89 24.29 -7.92 -3.72
N GLN A 90 23.43 -7.60 -4.70
CA GLN A 90 23.86 -7.20 -6.03
C GLN A 90 24.69 -5.91 -5.99
N ALA A 91 24.20 -4.87 -5.30
CA ALA A 91 24.93 -3.61 -5.18
C ALA A 91 26.31 -3.77 -4.50
N LEU A 92 26.44 -4.69 -3.54
CA LEU A 92 27.72 -5.03 -2.90
C LEU A 92 28.68 -5.71 -3.89
N SER A 93 28.19 -6.64 -4.72
CA SER A 93 29.01 -7.31 -5.74
C SER A 93 29.58 -6.30 -6.75
N GLU A 94 28.74 -5.37 -7.24
CA GLU A 94 29.15 -4.33 -8.21
C GLU A 94 30.14 -3.31 -7.64
N LEU A 95 30.27 -3.22 -6.31
CA LEU A 95 31.29 -2.40 -5.64
C LEU A 95 32.61 -3.17 -5.49
N GLY A 96 32.58 -4.45 -5.14
CA GLY A 96 33.79 -5.27 -4.99
C GLY A 96 34.59 -5.40 -6.29
N ASP A 97 33.91 -5.49 -7.43
CA ASP A 97 34.54 -5.56 -8.76
C ASP A 97 35.31 -4.28 -9.16
N LYS A 98 35.09 -3.15 -8.45
CA LYS A 98 35.74 -1.86 -8.74
C LYS A 98 37.05 -1.63 -8.00
N ASP A 99 37.30 -2.37 -6.91
CA ASP A 99 38.51 -2.23 -6.09
C ASP A 99 39.66 -3.14 -6.57
N GLU A 100 39.45 -3.98 -7.59
CA GLU A 100 40.45 -4.89 -8.19
C GLU A 100 41.11 -4.37 -9.50
N LEU A 101 40.97 -3.08 -9.83
CA LEU A 101 41.57 -2.40 -11.00
C LEU A 101 42.51 -1.25 -10.59
#